data_AF-F8QXF1-F1
#
_entry.id   AF-F8QXF1-F1
#
_cell.length_a   1.000
_cell.length_b   1.000
_cell.length_c   1.000
_cell.angle_alpha   90.00
_cell.angle_beta   90.00
_cell.angle_gamma   90.00
#
_symmetry.space_group_name_H-M   'P 1'
#
loop_
_entity.id
_entity.type
_entity.pdbx_description
1 polymer ?
#
loop_
_entity_poly.entity_id
_entity_poly.type
_entity_poly.pdbx_seq_one_letter_code
_entity_poly.pdbx_strand_id
1 'polypeptide(L)'
;VLVAYFVSFYYNVIIAWSIYFVYASFSFTLPWTSCNNSWNTADCWDGLTSEEPRPNISRLMSPSEEYFNYVVLQLHKSDGFD
;
A
#
# COMPACT_ATOMS: atom_id res chain seq x y z
N VAL A 1 2.12 -32.47 5.75
CA VAL A 1 3.15 -31.97 4.80
C VAL A 1 2.59 -30.90 3.87
N LEU A 2 1.54 -31.17 3.09
CA LEU A 2 0.95 -30.19 2.15
C LEU A 2 0.48 -28.89 2.82
N VAL A 3 -0.21 -28.97 3.96
CA VAL A 3 -0.64 -27.79 4.72
C VAL A 3 0.55 -26.93 5.13
N ALA A 4 1.60 -27.55 5.69
CA ALA A 4 2.82 -26.84 6.09
C ALA A 4 3.55 -26.20 4.89
N TYR A 5 3.50 -26.84 3.72
CA TYR A 5 4.02 -26.27 2.48
C TYR A 5 3.28 -24.99 2.08
N PHE A 6 1.94 -25.02 1.96
CA PHE A 6 1.15 -23.84 1.59
C PHE A 6 1.29 -22.69 2.59
N VAL A 7 1.26 -23.02 3.89
CA VAL A 7 1.49 -22.07 4.98
C VAL A 7 2.86 -21.42 4.83
N SER A 8 3.92 -22.21 4.57
CA SER A 8 5.27 -21.67 4.39
C SER A 8 5.34 -20.61 3.28
N PHE A 9 4.79 -20.87 2.08
CA PHE A 9 4.83 -19.87 1.00
C PHE A 9 4.09 -18.59 1.35
N TYR A 10 2.86 -18.71 1.86
CA TYR A 10 2.03 -17.55 2.21
C TYR A 10 2.68 -16.67 3.28
N TYR A 11 3.19 -17.28 4.36
CA TYR A 11 3.80 -16.52 5.46
C TYR A 11 5.12 -15.88 5.06
N ASN A 12 5.96 -16.54 4.24
CA ASN A 12 7.20 -15.93 3.76
C ASN A 12 6.93 -14.66 2.94
N VAL A 13 5.85 -14.62 2.16
CA VAL A 13 5.44 -13.41 1.40
C VAL A 13 5.05 -12.27 2.35
N ILE A 14 4.27 -12.54 3.40
CA ILE A 14 3.90 -11.51 4.41
C ILE A 14 5.14 -10.97 5.14
N ILE A 15 6.07 -11.85 5.49
CA ILE A 15 7.33 -11.46 6.13
C ILE A 15 8.14 -10.57 5.20
N ALA A 16 8.20 -10.90 3.89
CA ALA A 16 8.88 -10.07 2.91
C ALA A 16 8.28 -8.66 2.82
N TRP A 17 6.94 -8.52 2.83
CA TRP A 17 6.30 -7.20 2.90
C TRP A 17 6.70 -6.45 4.18
N SER A 18 6.74 -7.14 5.31
CA SER A 18 7.13 -6.53 6.60
C SER A 18 8.58 -6.02 6.57
N ILE A 19 9.52 -6.81 6.03
CA ILE A 19 10.92 -6.40 5.88
C ILE A 19 11.05 -5.20 4.93
N TYR A 20 10.26 -5.17 3.85
CA TYR A 20 10.22 -4.03 2.93
C TYR A 20 9.79 -2.75 3.65
N PHE A 21 8.73 -2.79 4.46
CA PHE A 21 8.29 -1.64 5.25
C PHE A 21 9.30 -1.22 6.31
N VAL A 22 10.01 -2.16 6.95
CA VAL A 22 11.10 -1.84 7.88
C VAL A 22 12.21 -1.08 7.15
N TYR A 23 12.62 -1.54 5.98
CA TYR A 23 13.63 -0.83 5.18
C TYR A 23 13.16 0.56 4.77
N ALA A 24 11.93 0.67 4.25
CA ALA A 24 11.36 1.94 3.83
C ALA A 24 11.16 2.94 5.00
N SER A 25 11.02 2.44 6.23
CA SER A 25 10.90 3.26 7.45
C SER A 25 12.19 3.98 7.84
N PHE A 26 13.36 3.62 7.26
CA PHE A 26 14.61 4.35 7.48
C PHE A 26 14.71 5.66 6.68
N SER A 27 13.61 6.11 6.07
CA SER A 27 13.51 7.39 5.36
C SER A 27 13.14 8.54 6.31
N PHE A 28 13.64 9.75 6.08
CA PHE A 28 13.30 10.94 6.88
C PHE A 28 11.80 11.29 6.83
N THR A 29 11.20 11.16 5.65
CA THR A 29 9.76 11.30 5.42
C THR A 29 9.24 9.98 4.92
N LEU A 30 8.25 9.41 5.59
CA LEU A 30 7.71 8.11 5.24
C LEU A 30 6.90 8.22 3.93
N PRO A 31 7.11 7.33 2.95
CA PRO A 31 6.49 7.47 1.63
C PRO A 31 4.97 7.23 1.63
N TRP A 32 4.42 6.64 2.71
CA TRP A 32 2.99 6.37 2.87
C TRP A 32 2.25 7.37 3.76
N THR A 33 2.86 8.51 4.10
CA THR A 33 2.21 9.52 4.96
C THR A 33 1.53 10.65 4.21
N SER A 34 1.82 10.83 2.92
CA SER A 34 1.25 11.89 2.10
C SER A 34 0.71 11.36 0.78
N CYS A 35 -0.25 12.09 0.19
CA CYS A 35 -0.77 11.79 -1.15
C CYS A 35 0.00 12.49 -2.29
N ASN A 36 1.13 13.15 -1.98
CA ASN A 36 1.92 13.90 -2.95
C ASN A 36 3.04 13.06 -3.57
N ASN A 37 2.71 11.87 -4.09
CA ASN A 37 3.66 10.99 -4.75
C ASN A 37 3.22 10.62 -6.17
N SER A 38 4.17 10.18 -7.00
CA SER A 38 3.91 9.86 -8.41
C SER A 38 3.02 8.63 -8.63
N TRP A 39 2.87 7.78 -7.62
CA TRP A 39 2.01 6.58 -7.66
C TRP A 39 0.60 6.82 -7.10
N ASN A 40 0.33 8.00 -6.53
CA ASN A 40 -0.97 8.26 -5.93
C ASN A 40 -2.04 8.55 -6.98
N THR A 41 -3.27 8.12 -6.73
CA THR A 41 -4.42 8.43 -7.60
C THR A 41 -5.19 9.64 -7.09
N ALA A 42 -6.15 10.12 -7.89
CA ALA A 42 -7.04 11.21 -7.48
C ALA A 42 -7.95 10.85 -6.29
N ASP A 43 -8.06 9.56 -5.97
CA ASP A 43 -8.87 9.06 -4.85
C ASP A 43 -8.08 9.05 -3.52
N CYS A 44 -6.79 9.42 -3.52
CA CYS A 44 -5.96 9.51 -2.33
C CYS A 44 -6.35 10.69 -1.44
N TRP A 45 -6.51 10.43 -0.14
CA TRP A 45 -6.75 11.47 0.85
C TRP A 45 -5.93 11.24 2.12
N ASP A 46 -5.02 12.17 2.44
CA ASP A 46 -4.16 12.07 3.63
C ASP A 46 -4.70 12.82 4.86
N GLY A 47 -5.69 13.70 4.71
CA GLY A 47 -6.43 14.37 5.79
C GLY A 47 -5.61 15.24 6.76
N LEU A 48 -4.29 15.17 6.68
CA LEU A 48 -3.30 15.85 7.51
C LEU A 48 -2.69 17.05 6.80
N THR A 49 -2.57 16.98 5.46
CA THR A 49 -1.99 18.06 4.65
C THR A 49 -3.04 18.85 3.87
N SER A 50 -4.20 18.25 3.63
CA SER A 50 -5.32 18.89 2.97
C SER A 50 -6.11 19.75 3.96
N GLU A 51 -6.00 21.08 3.86
CA GLU A 51 -6.98 22.01 4.47
C GLU A 51 -8.39 21.87 3.85
N GLU A 52 -8.52 21.04 2.82
CA GLU A 52 -9.79 20.80 2.13
C GLU A 52 -10.73 19.87 2.91
N PRO A 53 -12.05 20.03 2.76
CA PRO A 53 -13.03 19.07 3.27
C PRO A 53 -12.82 17.69 2.64
N ARG A 54 -13.13 16.62 3.38
CA ARG A 54 -13.10 15.26 2.86
C ARG A 54 -13.86 15.17 1.52
N PRO A 55 -13.24 14.71 0.43
CA PRO A 55 -13.90 14.61 -0.86
C PRO A 55 -15.10 13.67 -0.80
N ASN A 56 -16.18 14.04 -1.48
CA ASN A 56 -17.36 13.18 -1.61
C ASN A 56 -17.14 12.14 -2.73
N ILE A 57 -16.12 11.29 -2.54
CA ILE A 57 -15.73 10.21 -3.44
C ILE A 57 -15.97 8.88 -2.71
N SER A 58 -16.66 7.95 -3.38
CA SER A 58 -17.06 6.67 -2.79
C SER A 58 -15.89 5.71 -2.55
N ARG A 59 -14.77 5.88 -3.27
CA ARG A 59 -13.57 5.02 -3.19
C ARG A 59 -12.34 5.76 -2.64
N LEU A 60 -12.54 6.64 -1.68
CA LEU A 60 -11.44 7.35 -1.03
C LEU A 60 -10.46 6.37 -0.39
N MET A 61 -9.18 6.45 -0.74
CA MET A 61 -8.12 5.61 -0.19
C MET A 61 -7.15 6.44 0.66
N SER A 62 -6.63 5.84 1.73
CA SER A 62 -5.56 6.46 2.52
C SER A 62 -4.21 6.38 1.80
N PRO A 63 -3.26 7.28 2.06
CA PRO A 63 -1.93 7.23 1.43
C PRO A 63 -1.18 5.91 1.73
N SER A 64 -1.44 5.28 2.89
CA SER A 64 -0.89 3.97 3.24
C SER A 64 -1.53 2.81 2.51
N GLU A 65 -2.82 2.87 2.25
CA GLU A 65 -3.53 1.89 1.43
C GLU A 65 -3.06 1.95 -0.03
N GLU A 66 -2.95 3.14 -0.60
CA GLU A 66 -2.42 3.28 -1.96
C GLU A 66 -0.97 2.84 -2.07
N TYR A 67 -0.12 3.19 -1.09
CA TYR A 67 1.26 2.74 -1.08
C TYR A 67 1.35 1.20 -1.08
N PHE A 68 0.53 0.53 -0.28
CA PHE A 68 0.48 -0.93 -0.26
C PHE A 68 0.00 -1.50 -1.61
N ASN A 69 -1.08 -0.96 -2.18
CA ASN A 69 -1.69 -1.49 -3.41
C ASN A 69 -0.86 -1.21 -4.67
N TYR A 70 -0.33 0.01 -4.82
CA TYR A 70 0.32 0.44 -6.07
C TYR A 70 1.84 0.30 -6.06
N VAL A 71 2.49 0.39 -4.89
CA VAL A 71 3.96 0.30 -4.78
C VAL A 71 4.39 -1.10 -4.34
N VAL A 72 3.85 -1.60 -3.22
CA VAL A 72 4.28 -2.88 -2.63
C VAL A 72 3.74 -4.07 -3.41
N LEU A 73 2.42 -4.13 -3.58
CA LEU A 73 1.75 -5.23 -4.29
C LEU A 73 1.77 -5.05 -5.81
N GLN A 74 1.77 -3.79 -6.27
CA GLN A 74 1.58 -3.44 -7.69
C GLN A 74 0.31 -4.07 -8.29
N LEU A 75 -0.77 -4.11 -7.51
CA LEU A 75 -2.02 -4.80 -7.84
C LEU A 75 -2.60 -4.34 -9.18
N HIS A 76 -2.48 -3.04 -9.49
CA HIS A 76 -2.93 -2.44 -10.75
C HIS A 76 -2.28 -3.00 -12.03
N LYS A 77 -1.20 -3.79 -11.91
CA LYS A 77 -0.55 -4.45 -13.05
C LYS A 77 -1.13 -5.84 -13.35
N SER A 78 -2.05 -6.31 -12.53
CA SER A 78 -2.68 -7.63 -12.65
C SER A 78 -4.16 -7.49 -12.93
N ASP A 79 -4.67 -8.24 -13.89
CA ASP A 79 -6.12 -8.34 -14.18
C ASP A 79 -6.83 -9.35 -13.26
N GLY A 80 -6.08 -10.04 -12.39
CA GLY A 80 -6.59 -11.01 -11.42
C GLY A 80 -6.29 -12.46 -11.80
N PHE A 81 -7.11 -13.39 -11.28
CA PHE A 81 -7.10 -14.79 -11.71
C PHE A 81 -8.06 -14.96 -12.89
N ASP A 82 -7.61 -15.66 -13.92
CA ASP A 82 -8.43 -16.06 -15.08
C ASP A 82 -9.30 -17.29 -14.75
#